data_AF-A0A1H4MNY0-F1
#
_entry.id   AF-A0A1H4MNY0-F1
#
_cell.length_a   1.000
_cell.length_b   1.000
_cell.length_c   1.000
_cell.angle_alpha   90.00
_cell.angle_beta   90.00
_cell.angle_gamma   90.00
#
_symmetry.space_group_name_H-M   'P 1'
#
loop_
_entity.id
_entity.type
_entity.pdbx_description
1 polymer ?
#
loop_
_entity_poly.entity_id
_entity_poly.type
_entity_poly.pdbx_seq_one_letter_code
_entity_poly.pdbx_strand_id
1 'polypeptide(L)'
;MSSTQKDTIKVDLGGREVTVPKGGLYDRYRMDPDLEAIARDPRVSGVDFFRKLPKIKVDSPIGPTLTPNFYYTISTARLTMLAPSHAIRARLPEELSPLEVVPGLGLVSVMFFRYDVCDIDFYTEAAVGIAVKPARHGKLGLFDLVSGLKNEHLHSYVLALPVSTEIAQVRGHDGYGFPKWVTGLDVDIDNHRTTARVANDSGGVDLSLLANTPAQRAYVSGERVGSLTSYTTIDGAWHSTLNQTNVLSAGTTRSTSGITLQLGEGRMSDDLRSLKPKRTIQFDVMTEGQAALHMPVPTSVQSRSK
;
A
#
# COMPACT_ATOMS: atom_id res chain seq x y z
N MET A 1 -28.66 -6.50 6.67
CA MET A 1 -28.31 -7.10 7.96
C MET A 1 -27.82 -5.99 8.86
N SER A 2 -28.38 -5.87 10.07
CA SER A 2 -28.02 -4.86 11.05
C SER A 2 -26.53 -4.94 11.35
N SER A 3 -25.78 -3.85 11.15
CA SER A 3 -24.38 -3.77 11.58
C SER A 3 -24.39 -3.83 13.10
N THR A 4 -24.06 -4.98 13.68
CA THR A 4 -23.69 -5.06 15.09
C THR A 4 -22.59 -4.04 15.29
N GLN A 5 -22.91 -2.98 16.04
CA GLN A 5 -21.94 -1.98 16.48
C GLN A 5 -20.85 -2.78 17.20
N LYS A 6 -19.69 -2.94 16.57
CA LYS A 6 -18.57 -3.64 17.19
C LYS A 6 -18.16 -2.78 18.37
N ASP A 7 -18.16 -3.35 19.56
CA ASP A 7 -17.60 -2.68 20.74
C ASP A 7 -16.18 -2.20 20.41
N THR A 8 -15.87 -0.97 20.80
CA THR A 8 -14.56 -0.36 20.59
C THR A 8 -13.94 0.05 21.92
N ILE A 9 -12.61 0.16 21.94
CA ILE A 9 -11.84 0.75 23.03
C ILE A 9 -10.96 1.89 22.53
N LYS A 10 -10.55 2.76 23.44
CA LYS A 10 -9.60 3.84 23.19
C LYS A 10 -8.19 3.38 23.56
N VAL A 11 -7.23 3.69 22.70
CA VAL A 11 -5.82 3.33 22.87
C VAL A 11 -4.95 4.53 22.56
N ASP A 12 -3.85 4.68 23.30
CA ASP A 12 -2.88 5.75 23.06
C ASP A 12 -1.80 5.30 22.07
N LEU A 13 -1.58 6.10 21.04
CA LEU A 13 -0.53 5.95 20.04
C LEU A 13 0.36 7.20 20.05
N GLY A 14 1.31 7.23 20.98
CA GLY A 14 2.26 8.34 21.09
C GLY A 14 1.57 9.67 21.46
N GLY A 15 0.61 9.63 22.39
CA GLY A 15 -0.18 10.79 22.81
C GLY A 15 -1.42 11.06 21.93
N ARG A 16 -1.68 10.23 20.92
CA ARG A 16 -2.90 10.26 20.11
C ARG A 16 -3.86 9.18 20.58
N GLU A 17 -5.02 9.59 21.06
CA GLU A 17 -6.10 8.65 21.36
C GLU A 17 -6.79 8.21 20.06
N VAL A 18 -6.81 6.90 19.79
CA VAL A 18 -7.52 6.32 18.64
C VAL A 18 -8.47 5.22 19.08
N THR A 19 -9.51 4.98 18.27
CA THR A 19 -10.51 3.94 18.53
C THR A 19 -10.15 2.65 17.79
N VAL A 20 -10.13 1.52 18.50
CA VAL A 20 -9.90 0.18 17.90
C VAL A 20 -10.97 -0.83 18.34
N PRO A 21 -11.21 -1.91 17.58
CA PRO A 21 -12.15 -2.95 17.97
C PRO A 21 -11.75 -3.61 19.29
N LYS A 22 -12.68 -3.70 20.24
CA LYS A 22 -12.50 -4.42 21.50
C LYS A 22 -12.32 -5.91 21.21
N GLY A 23 -11.28 -6.52 21.76
CA GLY A 23 -10.92 -7.91 21.48
C GLY A 23 -10.35 -8.13 20.07
N GLY A 24 -10.11 -7.07 19.30
CA GLY A 24 -9.36 -7.10 18.05
C GLY A 24 -7.91 -7.53 18.25
N LEU A 25 -7.19 -7.77 17.15
CA LEU A 25 -5.77 -8.13 17.21
C LEU A 25 -4.96 -7.01 17.86
N TYR A 26 -5.24 -5.75 17.53
CA TYR A 26 -4.48 -4.65 18.11
C TYR A 26 -4.74 -4.49 19.60
N ASP A 27 -6.00 -4.63 20.03
CA ASP A 27 -6.38 -4.62 21.45
C ASP A 27 -5.68 -5.72 22.24
N ARG A 28 -5.75 -6.95 21.73
CA ARG A 28 -5.24 -8.14 22.43
C ARG A 28 -3.73 -8.21 22.48
N TYR A 29 -3.04 -7.79 21.42
CA TYR A 29 -1.63 -8.11 21.24
C TYR A 29 -0.73 -6.91 21.06
N ARG A 30 -1.25 -5.71 20.77
CA ARG A 30 -0.43 -4.51 20.51
C ARG A 30 0.68 -4.77 19.49
N MET A 31 0.34 -5.48 18.41
CA MET A 31 1.25 -5.95 17.35
C MET A 31 2.24 -7.06 17.72
N ASP A 32 2.10 -7.70 18.89
CA ASP A 32 2.94 -8.83 19.33
C ASP A 32 2.16 -10.14 19.50
N PRO A 33 1.42 -10.61 18.48
CA PRO A 33 0.68 -11.85 18.65
C PRO A 33 1.59 -13.07 18.62
N ASP A 34 1.23 -14.09 19.41
CA ASP A 34 1.72 -15.45 19.20
C ASP A 34 1.27 -15.95 17.81
N LEU A 35 2.22 -16.28 16.94
CA LEU A 35 1.94 -16.75 15.58
C LEU A 35 1.13 -18.05 15.58
N GLU A 36 1.20 -18.88 16.63
CA GLU A 36 0.33 -20.06 16.76
C GLU A 36 -1.13 -19.66 17.01
N ALA A 37 -1.37 -18.55 17.71
CA ALA A 37 -2.72 -18.02 17.87
C ALA A 37 -3.26 -17.49 16.54
N ILE A 38 -2.42 -16.85 15.73
CA ILE A 38 -2.79 -16.36 14.40
C ILE A 38 -3.05 -17.51 13.43
N ALA A 39 -2.23 -18.57 13.45
CA ALA A 39 -2.39 -19.74 12.59
C ALA A 39 -3.71 -20.51 12.82
N ARG A 40 -4.40 -20.26 13.93
CA ARG A 40 -5.73 -20.84 14.22
C ARG A 40 -6.88 -20.03 13.64
N ASP A 41 -6.65 -18.81 13.15
CA ASP A 41 -7.68 -18.02 12.48
C ASP A 41 -7.99 -18.64 11.11
N PRO A 42 -9.24 -19.06 10.82
CA PRO A 42 -9.58 -19.72 9.57
C PRO A 42 -9.40 -18.83 8.32
N ARG A 43 -9.21 -17.53 8.50
CA ARG A 43 -8.94 -16.58 7.42
C ARG A 43 -7.46 -16.51 7.05
N VAL A 44 -6.57 -17.14 7.83
CA VAL A 44 -5.12 -17.14 7.62
C VAL A 44 -4.68 -18.51 7.10
N SER A 45 -4.15 -18.56 5.88
CA SER A 45 -3.72 -19.80 5.23
C SER A 45 -2.39 -20.38 5.75
N GLY A 46 -1.60 -19.58 6.46
CA GLY A 46 -0.37 -20.02 7.12
C GLY A 46 0.45 -18.87 7.70
N VAL A 47 1.47 -19.15 8.51
CA VAL A 47 2.30 -18.13 9.17
C VAL A 47 3.81 -18.27 8.92
N ASP A 48 4.23 -19.24 8.11
CA ASP A 48 5.65 -19.56 7.92
C ASP A 48 6.48 -18.42 7.31
N PHE A 49 5.84 -17.58 6.50
CA PHE A 49 6.45 -16.35 5.98
C PHE A 49 6.91 -15.43 7.11
N PHE A 50 6.09 -15.29 8.17
CA PHE A 50 6.37 -14.41 9.31
C PHE A 50 7.38 -14.99 10.29
N ARG A 51 7.46 -16.33 10.42
CA ARG A 51 8.44 -16.98 11.32
C ARG A 51 9.89 -16.62 10.99
N LYS A 52 10.17 -16.24 9.75
CA LYS A 52 11.49 -15.85 9.26
C LYS A 52 11.75 -14.33 9.39
N LEU A 53 10.78 -13.57 9.91
CA LEU A 53 10.83 -12.13 10.06
C LEU A 53 10.64 -11.79 11.54
N PRO A 54 11.71 -11.69 12.34
CA PRO A 54 11.56 -11.37 13.76
C PRO A 54 11.02 -9.95 13.93
N LYS A 55 10.06 -9.78 14.83
CA LYS A 55 9.63 -8.46 15.28
C LYS A 55 10.68 -7.88 16.22
N ILE A 56 11.00 -6.61 16.03
CA ILE A 56 11.86 -5.83 16.93
C ILE A 56 11.06 -4.64 17.46
N LYS A 57 11.27 -4.31 18.74
CA LYS A 57 10.72 -3.11 19.34
C LYS A 57 11.60 -1.92 18.98
N VAL A 58 10.99 -0.85 18.51
CA VAL A 58 11.66 0.38 18.12
C VAL A 58 10.93 1.58 18.70
N ASP A 59 11.66 2.65 18.97
CA ASP A 59 11.07 3.95 19.24
C ASP A 59 10.68 4.62 17.92
N SER A 60 9.53 5.26 17.91
CA SER A 60 8.98 5.92 16.72
C SER A 60 8.23 7.19 17.12
N PRO A 61 7.86 8.05 16.16
CA PRO A 61 7.07 9.25 16.45
C PRO A 61 5.72 8.96 17.14
N ILE A 62 5.18 7.74 16.99
CA ILE A 62 3.95 7.28 17.64
C ILE A 62 4.22 6.48 18.94
N GLY A 63 5.39 6.69 19.55
CA GLY A 63 5.85 5.95 20.72
C GLY A 63 6.49 4.59 20.38
N PRO A 64 6.82 3.78 21.40
CA PRO A 64 7.41 2.46 21.19
C PRO A 64 6.45 1.51 20.47
N THR A 65 6.90 0.91 19.37
CA THR A 65 6.10 -0.01 18.53
C THR A 65 6.94 -1.21 18.10
N LEU A 66 6.28 -2.29 17.64
CA LEU A 66 6.96 -3.41 17.00
C LEU A 66 6.97 -3.25 15.48
N THR A 67 8.05 -3.73 14.87
CA THR A 67 8.23 -3.81 13.41
C THR A 67 8.81 -5.17 13.04
N PRO A 68 8.35 -5.83 11.96
CA PRO A 68 7.42 -5.32 10.96
C PRO A 68 5.96 -5.34 11.43
N ASN A 69 5.13 -4.52 10.80
CA ASN A 69 3.67 -4.67 10.83
C ASN A 69 3.28 -5.80 9.88
N PHE A 70 2.64 -6.84 10.40
CA PHE A 70 2.23 -8.01 9.65
C PHE A 70 0.79 -7.91 9.18
N TYR A 71 0.61 -8.26 7.92
CA TYR A 71 -0.66 -8.46 7.28
C TYR A 71 -0.76 -9.93 6.89
N TYR A 72 -1.51 -10.69 7.69
CA TYR A 72 -1.64 -12.14 7.64
C TYR A 72 -2.50 -12.64 6.49
N THR A 73 -3.49 -11.83 6.10
CA THR A 73 -4.36 -12.07 4.94
C THR A 73 -4.68 -10.75 4.27
N ILE A 74 -4.24 -10.60 3.02
CA ILE A 74 -4.48 -9.41 2.21
C ILE A 74 -4.95 -9.76 0.81
N SER A 75 -5.80 -8.89 0.27
CA SER A 75 -6.15 -8.88 -1.16
C SER A 75 -5.83 -7.50 -1.71
N THR A 76 -5.32 -7.45 -2.94
CA THR A 76 -4.94 -6.18 -3.58
C THR A 76 -5.32 -6.16 -5.05
N ALA A 77 -5.61 -4.96 -5.55
CA ALA A 77 -5.82 -4.70 -6.96
C ALA A 77 -5.00 -3.48 -7.38
N ARG A 78 -4.29 -3.56 -8.50
CA ARG A 78 -3.42 -2.50 -9.02
C ARG A 78 -3.65 -2.26 -10.50
N LEU A 79 -4.02 -1.03 -10.83
CA LEU A 79 -4.00 -0.50 -12.19
C LEU A 79 -2.68 0.22 -12.41
N THR A 80 -1.84 -0.29 -13.31
CA THR A 80 -0.61 0.39 -13.73
C THR A 80 -0.86 1.17 -15.02
N MET A 81 -0.51 2.44 -15.03
CA MET A 81 -0.77 3.37 -16.12
C MET A 81 0.51 4.09 -16.57
N LEU A 82 0.54 4.45 -17.85
CA LEU A 82 1.56 5.37 -18.38
C LEU A 82 1.11 6.83 -18.18
N ALA A 83 2.03 7.67 -17.75
CA ALA A 83 1.82 9.10 -17.58
C ALA A 83 3.02 9.91 -18.14
N PRO A 84 2.81 11.13 -18.67
CA PRO A 84 3.90 11.98 -19.10
C PRO A 84 4.87 12.29 -17.97
N SER A 85 6.16 12.04 -18.17
CA SER A 85 7.18 12.27 -17.14
C SER A 85 7.20 13.70 -16.61
N HIS A 86 6.89 14.70 -17.44
CA HIS A 86 6.82 16.09 -16.99
C HIS A 86 5.68 16.34 -15.99
N ALA A 87 4.53 15.66 -16.17
CA ALA A 87 3.41 15.74 -15.22
C ALA A 87 3.74 15.01 -13.92
N ILE A 88 4.36 13.83 -14.01
CA ILE A 88 4.86 13.11 -12.84
C ILE A 88 5.88 13.96 -12.08
N ARG A 89 6.85 14.54 -12.79
CA ARG A 89 7.90 15.41 -12.22
C ARG A 89 7.30 16.58 -11.45
N ALA A 90 6.24 17.21 -11.96
CA ALA A 90 5.57 18.33 -11.29
C ALA A 90 4.91 17.96 -9.94
N ARG A 91 4.72 16.66 -9.67
CA ARG A 91 4.11 16.15 -8.42
C ARG A 91 5.11 15.44 -7.50
N LEU A 92 6.34 15.19 -7.95
CA LEU A 92 7.39 14.58 -7.15
C LEU A 92 8.21 15.64 -6.39
N PRO A 93 8.74 15.32 -5.20
CA PRO A 93 9.81 16.09 -4.54
C PRO A 93 11.08 16.14 -5.40
N GLU A 94 11.78 17.27 -5.45
CA GLU A 94 12.83 17.58 -6.42
C GLU A 94 13.91 16.49 -6.54
N GLU A 95 14.26 15.86 -5.41
CA GLU A 95 15.28 14.84 -5.25
C GLU A 95 14.90 13.50 -5.89
N LEU A 96 13.61 13.20 -6.04
CA LEU A 96 13.13 11.96 -6.65
C LEU A 96 12.94 12.12 -8.16
N SER A 97 13.40 11.14 -8.93
CA SER A 97 13.22 11.12 -10.38
C SER A 97 12.19 10.07 -10.79
N PRO A 98 11.29 10.36 -11.74
CA PRO A 98 10.34 9.37 -12.23
C PRO A 98 11.08 8.18 -12.86
N LEU A 99 10.54 6.98 -12.67
CA LEU A 99 10.96 5.80 -13.40
C LEU A 99 10.33 5.82 -14.79
N GLU A 100 11.13 6.18 -15.79
CA GLU A 100 10.71 6.15 -17.19
C GLU A 100 10.87 4.76 -17.79
N VAL A 101 9.81 4.25 -18.43
CA VAL A 101 9.86 2.99 -19.19
C VAL A 101 10.25 3.22 -20.65
N VAL A 102 9.93 4.40 -21.16
CA VAL A 102 10.41 4.94 -22.44
C VAL A 102 10.62 6.45 -22.25
N PRO A 103 11.48 7.11 -23.05
CA PRO A 103 11.75 8.54 -22.89
C PRO A 103 10.46 9.38 -22.82
N GLY A 104 10.30 10.11 -21.71
CA GLY A 104 9.17 10.99 -21.48
C GLY A 104 7.86 10.34 -20.99
N LEU A 105 7.84 9.02 -20.74
CA LEU A 105 6.71 8.33 -20.09
C LEU A 105 7.17 7.53 -18.88
N GLY A 106 6.58 7.83 -17.72
CA GLY A 106 6.76 7.09 -16.48
C GLY A 106 5.55 6.25 -16.09
N LEU A 107 5.70 5.51 -14.99
CA LEU A 107 4.66 4.65 -14.44
C LEU A 107 3.99 5.28 -13.21
N VAL A 108 2.67 5.26 -13.21
CA VAL A 108 1.82 5.63 -12.08
C VAL A 108 0.81 4.50 -11.84
N SER A 109 0.39 4.33 -10.60
CA SER A 109 -0.50 3.24 -10.22
C SER A 109 -1.64 3.74 -9.33
N VAL A 110 -2.83 3.19 -9.57
CA VAL A 110 -3.92 3.22 -8.59
C VAL A 110 -3.99 1.84 -7.96
N MET A 111 -3.95 1.78 -6.64
CA MET A 111 -3.96 0.53 -5.87
C MET A 111 -5.09 0.53 -4.87
N PHE A 112 -5.64 -0.64 -4.61
CA PHE A 112 -6.65 -0.90 -3.58
C PHE A 112 -6.20 -2.09 -2.75
N PHE A 113 -6.39 -1.98 -1.45
CA PHE A 113 -5.97 -2.97 -0.48
C PHE A 113 -7.13 -3.29 0.45
N ARG A 114 -7.28 -4.57 0.73
CA ARG A 114 -8.15 -5.10 1.75
C ARG A 114 -7.30 -5.92 2.72
N TYR A 115 -7.29 -5.53 3.99
CA TYR A 115 -6.52 -6.19 5.04
C TYR A 115 -7.50 -6.95 5.93
N ASP A 116 -7.72 -8.24 5.64
CA ASP A 116 -8.71 -9.05 6.37
C ASP A 116 -8.23 -9.46 7.78
N VAL A 117 -6.94 -9.73 7.90
CA VAL A 117 -6.28 -10.08 9.17
C VAL A 117 -4.90 -9.41 9.21
N CYS A 118 -4.71 -8.46 10.13
CA CYS A 118 -3.42 -7.80 10.33
C CYS A 118 -3.28 -7.28 11.76
N ASP A 119 -2.05 -6.93 12.15
CA ASP A 119 -1.71 -6.46 13.50
C ASP A 119 -2.59 -5.30 14.01
N ILE A 120 -3.08 -4.45 13.10
CA ILE A 120 -3.86 -3.24 13.40
C ILE A 120 -5.34 -3.37 13.06
N ASP A 121 -5.84 -4.61 13.07
CA ASP A 121 -7.23 -4.98 12.76
C ASP A 121 -7.62 -4.79 11.29
N PHE A 122 -8.87 -5.12 10.96
CA PHE A 122 -9.40 -4.98 9.60
C PHE A 122 -9.44 -3.52 9.15
N TYR A 123 -8.97 -3.26 7.95
CA TYR A 123 -9.21 -1.99 7.26
C TYR A 123 -9.02 -2.13 5.75
N THR A 124 -9.46 -1.11 5.01
CA THR A 124 -9.22 -0.95 3.58
C THR A 124 -8.36 0.29 3.33
N GLU A 125 -7.63 0.27 2.24
CA GLU A 125 -6.76 1.38 1.81
C GLU A 125 -6.81 1.50 0.28
N ALA A 126 -6.63 2.72 -0.22
CA ALA A 126 -6.37 2.94 -1.63
C ALA A 126 -5.16 3.87 -1.79
N ALA A 127 -4.49 3.80 -2.93
CA ALA A 127 -3.28 4.59 -3.16
C ALA A 127 -3.21 5.12 -4.59
N VAL A 128 -2.65 6.33 -4.73
CA VAL A 128 -2.04 6.80 -5.98
C VAL A 128 -0.53 6.79 -5.77
N GLY A 129 0.16 5.88 -6.45
CA GLY A 129 1.61 5.70 -6.35
C GLY A 129 2.32 6.07 -7.65
N ILE A 130 3.53 6.61 -7.53
CA ILE A 130 4.43 6.94 -8.64
C ILE A 130 5.65 6.03 -8.54
N ALA A 131 6.00 5.34 -9.62
CA ALA A 131 7.26 4.62 -9.67
C ALA A 131 8.42 5.62 -9.85
N VAL A 132 9.43 5.51 -8.99
CA VAL A 132 10.60 6.39 -9.01
C VAL A 132 11.88 5.58 -9.16
N LYS A 133 12.95 6.24 -9.58
CA LYS A 133 14.28 5.63 -9.54
C LYS A 133 14.72 5.45 -8.07
N PRO A 134 15.53 4.42 -7.76
CA PRO A 134 16.14 4.30 -6.44
C PRO A 134 16.85 5.60 -6.04
N ALA A 135 16.63 6.09 -4.81
CA ALA A 135 17.14 7.39 -4.37
C ALA A 135 18.66 7.40 -4.13
N ARG A 136 19.22 6.25 -3.75
CA ARG A 136 20.64 5.95 -3.82
C ARG A 136 20.82 5.02 -4.99
N HIS A 137 21.68 5.38 -5.94
CA HIS A 137 22.64 4.54 -6.68
C HIS A 137 23.28 5.44 -7.75
N GLY A 138 24.54 5.16 -8.11
CA GLY A 138 25.24 5.83 -9.22
C GLY A 138 24.53 5.63 -10.56
N LYS A 139 25.14 6.06 -11.67
CA LYS A 139 24.56 6.03 -13.03
C LYS A 139 24.07 4.62 -13.46
N LEU A 140 22.91 4.17 -12.99
CA LEU A 140 22.25 2.97 -13.47
C LEU A 140 21.63 3.29 -14.83
N GLY A 141 22.08 2.57 -15.85
CA GLY A 141 21.45 2.58 -17.17
C GLY A 141 20.04 1.99 -17.13
N LEU A 142 19.27 2.20 -18.19
CA LEU A 142 17.90 1.70 -18.35
C LEU A 142 17.78 0.17 -18.12
N PHE A 143 18.84 -0.59 -18.43
CA PHE A 143 18.90 -2.04 -18.22
C PHE A 143 18.76 -2.47 -16.76
N ASP A 144 19.34 -1.72 -15.83
CA ASP A 144 19.39 -2.10 -14.42
C ASP A 144 18.04 -1.80 -13.71
N LEU A 145 17.31 -0.81 -14.21
CA LEU A 145 15.91 -0.55 -13.85
C LEU A 145 14.96 -1.67 -14.31
N VAL A 146 15.17 -2.22 -15.52
CA VAL A 146 14.41 -3.37 -16.02
C VAL A 146 14.71 -4.63 -15.22
N SER A 147 15.95 -4.81 -14.76
CA SER A 147 16.33 -5.91 -13.86
C SER A 147 15.70 -5.76 -12.47
N GLY A 148 15.63 -4.56 -11.89
CA GLY A 148 14.90 -4.30 -10.64
C GLY A 148 13.40 -4.61 -10.73
N LEU A 149 12.77 -4.23 -11.85
CA LEU A 149 11.39 -4.60 -12.19
C LEU A 149 11.20 -6.13 -12.31
N LYS A 150 12.21 -6.86 -12.80
CA LYS A 150 12.21 -8.34 -12.91
C LYS A 150 12.53 -9.05 -11.60
N ASN A 151 13.36 -8.44 -10.75
CA ASN A 151 13.76 -8.95 -9.42
C ASN A 151 12.73 -8.60 -8.33
N GLU A 152 11.52 -8.20 -8.74
CA GLU A 152 10.39 -7.88 -7.88
C GLU A 152 10.67 -6.77 -6.84
N HIS A 153 11.68 -5.92 -7.02
CA HIS A 153 11.98 -4.78 -6.14
C HIS A 153 11.68 -3.44 -6.82
N LEU A 154 10.62 -2.76 -6.35
CA LEU A 154 10.20 -1.46 -6.88
C LEU A 154 10.47 -0.33 -5.91
N HIS A 155 10.71 0.85 -6.45
CA HIS A 155 10.81 2.09 -5.67
C HIS A 155 9.62 2.99 -6.00
N SER A 156 9.00 3.56 -4.98
CA SER A 156 7.81 4.38 -5.16
C SER A 156 7.77 5.62 -4.28
N TYR A 157 6.97 6.57 -4.74
CA TYR A 157 6.51 7.71 -3.97
C TYR A 157 4.98 7.68 -3.95
N VAL A 158 4.38 7.74 -2.76
CA VAL A 158 2.92 7.69 -2.59
C VAL A 158 2.39 9.12 -2.56
N LEU A 159 1.56 9.45 -3.55
CA LEU A 159 0.98 10.80 -3.69
C LEU A 159 -0.30 10.94 -2.85
N ALA A 160 -1.12 9.89 -2.81
CA ALA A 160 -2.40 9.88 -2.10
C ALA A 160 -2.61 8.51 -1.44
N LEU A 161 -3.14 8.47 -0.21
CA LEU A 161 -3.28 7.23 0.56
C LEU A 161 -4.49 7.22 1.53
N PRO A 162 -5.75 7.30 1.05
CA PRO A 162 -6.93 7.20 1.90
C PRO A 162 -7.05 5.83 2.59
N VAL A 163 -7.53 5.83 3.84
CA VAL A 163 -7.79 4.64 4.65
C VAL A 163 -9.15 4.68 5.34
N SER A 164 -9.67 3.52 5.74
CA SER A 164 -10.97 3.41 6.40
C SER A 164 -10.94 3.52 7.94
N THR A 165 -9.76 3.55 8.58
CA THR A 165 -9.65 3.54 10.05
C THR A 165 -8.67 4.58 10.58
N GLU A 166 -8.95 5.09 11.79
CA GLU A 166 -8.13 6.09 12.48
C GLU A 166 -6.74 5.55 12.82
N ILE A 167 -6.64 4.32 13.34
CA ILE A 167 -5.35 3.70 13.67
C ILE A 167 -4.43 3.59 12.45
N ALA A 168 -4.97 3.22 11.28
CA ALA A 168 -4.19 3.15 10.05
C ALA A 168 -3.71 4.54 9.60
N GLN A 169 -4.54 5.58 9.81
CA GLN A 169 -4.21 6.96 9.48
C GLN A 169 -3.12 7.50 10.41
N VAL A 170 -3.31 7.44 11.73
CA VAL A 170 -2.36 7.97 12.72
C VAL A 170 -1.02 7.27 12.57
N ARG A 171 -1.01 5.93 12.50
CA ARG A 171 0.24 5.18 12.30
C ARG A 171 0.92 5.57 11.00
N GLY A 172 0.21 5.58 9.87
CA GLY A 172 0.82 5.85 8.57
C GLY A 172 1.26 7.30 8.35
N HIS A 173 0.53 8.27 8.91
CA HIS A 173 0.89 9.69 8.81
C HIS A 173 2.03 10.02 9.79
N ASP A 174 1.82 9.80 11.09
CA ASP A 174 2.76 10.22 12.12
C ASP A 174 3.97 9.27 12.20
N GLY A 175 3.76 7.95 12.04
CA GLY A 175 4.82 6.95 12.14
C GLY A 175 5.59 6.67 10.85
N TYR A 176 4.95 6.83 9.68
CA TYR A 176 5.57 6.51 8.38
C TYR A 176 5.76 7.71 7.44
N GLY A 177 5.18 8.87 7.74
CA GLY A 177 5.25 10.05 6.88
C GLY A 177 4.44 9.92 5.58
N PHE A 178 3.49 8.98 5.50
CA PHE A 178 2.62 8.85 4.34
C PHE A 178 1.48 9.87 4.36
N PRO A 179 0.96 10.30 3.19
CA PRO A 179 -0.10 11.30 3.10
C PRO A 179 -1.49 10.68 3.40
N LYS A 180 -1.65 9.99 4.53
CA LYS A 180 -2.88 9.27 4.88
C LYS A 180 -3.96 10.20 5.44
N TRP A 181 -5.20 9.96 5.04
CA TRP A 181 -6.40 10.54 5.64
C TRP A 181 -7.52 9.51 5.74
N VAL A 182 -8.47 9.72 6.67
CA VAL A 182 -9.62 8.83 6.83
C VAL A 182 -10.74 9.26 5.88
N THR A 183 -11.35 8.30 5.19
CA THR A 183 -12.59 8.49 4.42
C THR A 183 -13.38 7.19 4.35
N GLY A 184 -14.65 7.28 3.92
CA GLY A 184 -15.44 6.08 3.57
C GLY A 184 -14.75 5.35 2.42
N LEU A 185 -14.38 4.09 2.67
CA LEU A 185 -13.60 3.31 1.72
C LEU A 185 -14.00 1.84 1.78
N ASP A 186 -14.61 1.37 0.70
CA ASP A 186 -15.01 -0.03 0.55
C ASP A 186 -14.16 -0.68 -0.54
N VAL A 187 -13.63 -1.86 -0.25
CA VAL A 187 -12.84 -2.68 -1.19
C VAL A 187 -13.28 -4.13 -1.04
N ASP A 188 -13.66 -4.72 -2.15
CA ASP A 188 -14.05 -6.14 -2.25
C ASP A 188 -13.34 -6.77 -3.44
N ILE A 189 -12.65 -7.88 -3.19
CA ILE A 189 -11.80 -8.58 -4.16
C ILE A 189 -12.05 -10.06 -3.99
N ASP A 190 -12.69 -10.68 -4.98
CA ASP A 190 -12.85 -12.12 -5.06
C ASP A 190 -12.33 -12.66 -6.41
N ASN A 191 -12.50 -13.96 -6.64
CA ASN A 191 -12.02 -14.65 -7.86
C ASN A 191 -12.76 -14.24 -9.14
N HIS A 192 -13.85 -13.48 -9.06
CA HIS A 192 -14.71 -13.08 -10.17
C HIS A 192 -14.71 -11.57 -10.40
N ARG A 193 -14.77 -10.77 -9.33
CA ARG A 193 -14.94 -9.33 -9.37
C ARG A 193 -14.00 -8.64 -8.38
N THR A 194 -13.53 -7.49 -8.82
CA THR A 194 -12.85 -6.50 -7.98
C THR A 194 -13.69 -5.22 -7.98
N THR A 195 -14.05 -4.75 -6.80
CA THR A 195 -14.75 -3.47 -6.62
C THR A 195 -14.06 -2.61 -5.58
N ALA A 196 -14.05 -1.31 -5.81
CA ALA A 196 -13.64 -0.35 -4.81
C ALA A 196 -14.42 0.95 -4.93
N ARG A 197 -14.69 1.59 -3.79
CA ARG A 197 -15.30 2.92 -3.74
C ARG A 197 -14.62 3.74 -2.65
N VAL A 198 -13.99 4.83 -3.05
CA VAL A 198 -13.46 5.87 -2.18
C VAL A 198 -14.48 7.01 -2.14
N ALA A 199 -14.92 7.38 -0.95
CA ALA A 199 -15.81 8.52 -0.74
C ALA A 199 -15.02 9.83 -0.72
N ASN A 200 -15.67 10.90 -1.16
CA ASN A 200 -15.20 12.26 -0.92
C ASN A 200 -15.79 12.83 0.39
N ASP A 201 -15.41 14.05 0.73
CA ASP A 201 -15.83 14.72 1.98
C ASP A 201 -17.35 14.98 2.04
N SER A 202 -18.05 14.98 0.90
CA SER A 202 -19.51 15.14 0.82
C SER A 202 -20.27 13.82 0.75
N GLY A 203 -19.60 12.67 0.88
CA GLY A 203 -20.18 11.33 0.78
C GLY A 203 -20.41 10.84 -0.67
N GLY A 204 -20.14 11.69 -1.65
CA GLY A 204 -20.05 11.36 -3.08
C GLY A 204 -18.86 10.45 -3.40
N VAL A 205 -18.63 10.23 -4.69
CA VAL A 205 -17.52 9.40 -5.17
C VAL A 205 -16.29 10.29 -5.33
N ASP A 206 -15.21 9.98 -4.62
CA ASP A 206 -13.87 10.46 -4.97
C ASP A 206 -13.37 9.61 -6.14
N LEU A 207 -13.26 8.29 -5.97
CA LEU A 207 -12.76 7.36 -6.99
C LEU A 207 -13.45 6.00 -6.85
N SER A 208 -13.79 5.33 -7.96
CA SER A 208 -14.32 3.96 -7.91
C SER A 208 -13.74 3.05 -8.99
N LEU A 209 -13.66 1.76 -8.66
CA LEU A 209 -13.24 0.68 -9.57
C LEU A 209 -14.33 -0.39 -9.62
N LEU A 210 -14.65 -0.84 -10.84
CA LEU A 210 -15.36 -2.08 -11.10
C LEU A 210 -14.60 -2.85 -12.17
N ALA A 211 -14.12 -4.05 -11.84
CA ALA A 211 -13.35 -4.87 -12.78
C ALA A 211 -13.66 -6.37 -12.66
N ASN A 212 -13.51 -7.11 -13.77
CA ASN A 212 -13.38 -8.56 -13.71
C ASN A 212 -12.04 -8.93 -13.09
N THR A 213 -12.04 -9.82 -12.09
CA THR A 213 -10.79 -10.36 -11.54
C THR A 213 -10.13 -11.25 -12.60
N PRO A 214 -8.85 -11.01 -12.97
CA PRO A 214 -8.12 -11.90 -13.87
C PRO A 214 -8.03 -13.32 -13.31
N ALA A 215 -7.87 -14.30 -14.20
CA ALA A 215 -7.68 -15.70 -13.78
C ALA A 215 -6.52 -15.81 -12.78
N GLN A 216 -6.81 -16.39 -11.62
CA GLN A 216 -5.87 -16.49 -10.52
C GLN A 216 -4.99 -17.73 -10.66
N ARG A 217 -3.72 -17.60 -10.30
CA ARG A 217 -2.78 -18.70 -10.12
C ARG A 217 -2.34 -18.74 -8.67
N ALA A 218 -2.45 -19.92 -8.07
CA ALA A 218 -1.93 -20.19 -6.73
C ALA A 218 -0.41 -20.43 -6.78
N TYR A 219 0.26 -20.04 -5.70
CA TYR A 219 1.70 -20.18 -5.49
C TYR A 219 1.97 -20.75 -4.10
N VAL A 220 3.06 -21.49 -3.96
CA VAL A 220 3.49 -21.96 -2.64
C VAL A 220 4.06 -20.78 -1.86
N SER A 221 3.74 -20.68 -0.57
CA SER A 221 4.25 -19.61 0.30
C SER A 221 5.78 -19.54 0.26
N GLY A 222 6.32 -18.35 0.01
CA GLY A 222 7.76 -18.10 -0.13
C GLY A 222 8.32 -18.31 -1.54
N GLU A 223 7.58 -18.92 -2.47
CA GLU A 223 8.00 -19.06 -3.88
C GLU A 223 8.05 -17.70 -4.59
N ARG A 224 7.11 -16.80 -4.23
CA ARG A 224 6.98 -15.49 -4.84
C ARG A 224 6.89 -14.39 -3.80
N VAL A 225 8.04 -13.79 -3.49
CA VAL A 225 8.16 -12.70 -2.53
C VAL A 225 8.72 -11.46 -3.20
N GLY A 226 7.84 -10.50 -3.46
CA GLY A 226 8.22 -9.19 -3.98
C GLY A 226 8.52 -8.19 -2.87
N SER A 227 9.14 -7.07 -3.23
CA SER A 227 9.41 -5.98 -2.31
C SER A 227 9.20 -4.60 -2.94
N LEU A 228 8.77 -3.66 -2.11
CA LEU A 228 8.54 -2.27 -2.48
C LEU A 228 9.21 -1.37 -1.45
N THR A 229 10.07 -0.48 -1.93
CA THR A 229 10.63 0.61 -1.11
C THR A 229 9.86 1.89 -1.40
N SER A 230 9.25 2.47 -0.37
CA SER A 230 8.57 3.77 -0.48
C SER A 230 9.40 4.87 0.19
N TYR A 231 9.44 6.06 -0.42
CA TYR A 231 10.15 7.22 0.13
C TYR A 231 9.17 8.25 0.71
N THR A 232 9.44 8.70 1.94
CA THR A 232 8.66 9.71 2.67
C THR A 232 9.60 10.65 3.41
N THR A 233 9.06 11.74 3.95
CA THR A 233 9.79 12.64 4.85
C THR A 233 9.11 12.66 6.22
N ILE A 234 9.89 12.53 7.28
CA ILE A 234 9.46 12.65 8.68
C ILE A 234 10.35 13.72 9.30
N ASP A 235 9.75 14.77 9.86
CA ASP A 235 10.45 15.94 10.41
C ASP A 235 11.51 16.55 9.47
N GLY A 236 11.19 16.58 8.17
CA GLY A 236 12.08 17.09 7.12
C GLY A 236 13.21 16.14 6.71
N ALA A 237 13.38 14.99 7.38
CA ALA A 237 14.37 13.99 7.03
C ALA A 237 13.78 12.91 6.12
N TRP A 238 14.54 12.53 5.08
CA TRP A 238 14.16 11.46 4.17
C TRP A 238 14.25 10.08 4.81
N HIS A 239 13.22 9.27 4.58
CA HIS A 239 13.13 7.90 5.04
C HIS A 239 12.75 6.97 3.89
N SER A 240 13.20 5.72 4.00
CA SER A 240 12.77 4.62 3.13
C SER A 240 12.05 3.56 3.94
N THR A 241 10.89 3.14 3.46
CA THR A 241 10.05 2.12 4.09
C THR A 241 10.03 0.88 3.20
N LEU A 242 10.50 -0.26 3.73
CA LEU A 242 10.48 -1.54 3.03
C LEU A 242 9.16 -2.27 3.30
N ASN A 243 8.46 -2.67 2.25
CA ASN A 243 7.37 -3.63 2.31
C ASN A 243 7.77 -4.90 1.57
N GLN A 244 7.53 -6.06 2.18
CA GLN A 244 7.69 -7.37 1.53
C GLN A 244 6.31 -8.00 1.36
N THR A 245 6.02 -8.51 0.16
CA THR A 245 4.74 -9.13 -0.16
C THR A 245 4.97 -10.57 -0.62
N ASN A 246 4.46 -11.53 0.14
CA ASN A 246 4.40 -12.94 -0.22
C ASN A 246 3.08 -13.22 -0.94
N VAL A 247 3.17 -13.55 -2.22
CA VAL A 247 2.01 -13.73 -3.11
C VAL A 247 1.55 -15.19 -3.04
N LEU A 248 0.29 -15.42 -2.67
CA LEU A 248 -0.29 -16.76 -2.56
C LEU A 248 -1.25 -17.08 -3.69
N SER A 249 -2.02 -16.10 -4.15
CA SER A 249 -2.93 -16.23 -5.30
C SER A 249 -3.04 -14.91 -6.05
N ALA A 250 -2.60 -14.89 -7.31
CA ALA A 250 -2.63 -13.68 -8.14
C ALA A 250 -2.87 -13.95 -9.62
N GLY A 251 -3.41 -12.94 -10.30
CA GLY A 251 -3.65 -12.93 -11.74
C GLY A 251 -3.38 -11.54 -12.32
N THR A 252 -2.95 -11.52 -13.59
CA THR A 252 -2.63 -10.29 -14.31
C THR A 252 -3.32 -10.29 -15.67
N THR A 253 -3.83 -9.13 -16.10
CA THR A 253 -4.27 -8.89 -17.48
C THR A 253 -3.68 -7.59 -18.02
N ARG A 254 -3.41 -7.55 -19.33
CA ARG A 254 -3.07 -6.32 -20.07
C ARG A 254 -4.25 -5.79 -20.88
N SER A 255 -5.37 -6.52 -20.87
CA SER A 255 -6.62 -6.05 -21.46
C SER A 255 -7.25 -5.02 -20.54
N THR A 256 -7.80 -3.96 -21.13
CA THR A 256 -8.63 -2.97 -20.43
C THR A 256 -10.11 -3.33 -20.49
N SER A 257 -10.49 -4.41 -21.19
CA SER A 257 -11.87 -4.86 -21.28
C SER A 257 -12.39 -5.30 -19.92
N GLY A 258 -13.59 -4.82 -19.55
CA GLY A 258 -14.20 -5.14 -18.27
C GLY A 258 -13.55 -4.44 -17.07
N ILE A 259 -12.80 -3.35 -17.28
CA ILE A 259 -12.27 -2.47 -16.23
C ILE A 259 -12.93 -1.10 -16.37
N THR A 260 -13.62 -0.65 -15.32
CA THR A 260 -14.22 0.68 -15.22
C THR A 260 -13.60 1.40 -14.03
N LEU A 261 -12.78 2.42 -14.31
CA LEU A 261 -12.25 3.35 -13.31
C LEU A 261 -12.96 4.69 -13.48
N GLN A 262 -13.68 5.13 -12.44
CA GLN A 262 -14.38 6.42 -12.44
C GLN A 262 -13.69 7.38 -11.48
N LEU A 263 -13.40 8.59 -11.97
CA LEU A 263 -12.89 9.70 -11.17
C LEU A 263 -14.02 10.68 -10.91
N GLY A 264 -14.33 10.90 -9.63
CA GLY A 264 -15.31 11.88 -9.16
C GLY A 264 -14.62 13.09 -8.54
N GLU A 265 -15.25 13.71 -7.55
CA GLU A 265 -14.78 14.98 -6.97
C GLU A 265 -14.12 14.70 -5.63
N GLY A 266 -12.79 14.73 -5.56
CA GLY A 266 -12.07 14.46 -4.33
C GLY A 266 -10.56 14.43 -4.53
N ARG A 267 -9.84 14.44 -3.39
CA ARG A 267 -8.38 14.57 -3.34
C ARG A 267 -7.68 13.48 -4.14
N MET A 268 -8.13 12.23 -4.04
CA MET A 268 -7.47 11.11 -4.71
C MET A 268 -7.60 11.20 -6.24
N SER A 269 -8.79 11.54 -6.73
CA SER A 269 -9.05 11.78 -8.14
C SER A 269 -8.28 12.99 -8.67
N ASP A 270 -8.19 14.08 -7.91
CA ASP A 270 -7.41 15.26 -8.32
C ASP A 270 -5.92 14.96 -8.40
N ASP A 271 -5.38 14.21 -7.43
CA ASP A 271 -4.00 13.75 -7.47
C ASP A 271 -3.74 12.86 -8.69
N LEU A 272 -4.65 11.94 -9.02
CA LEU A 272 -4.50 11.12 -10.23
C LEU A 272 -4.61 11.95 -11.52
N ARG A 273 -5.57 12.88 -11.62
CA ARG A 273 -5.72 13.79 -12.77
C ARG A 273 -4.46 14.62 -13.00
N SER A 274 -3.84 15.08 -11.92
CA SER A 274 -2.62 15.90 -11.98
C SER A 274 -1.45 15.19 -12.68
N LEU A 275 -1.43 13.85 -12.62
CA LEU A 275 -0.44 13.00 -13.28
C LEU A 275 -0.73 12.78 -14.78
N LYS A 276 -1.92 13.15 -15.26
CA LYS A 276 -2.37 12.99 -16.67
C LYS A 276 -2.17 11.55 -17.20
N PRO A 277 -2.67 10.50 -16.50
CA PRO A 277 -2.54 9.13 -16.96
C PRO A 277 -3.19 8.98 -18.34
N LYS A 278 -2.51 8.29 -19.25
CA LYS A 278 -2.96 8.08 -20.63
C LYS A 278 -3.66 6.74 -20.83
N ARG A 279 -3.00 5.66 -20.41
CA ARG A 279 -3.42 4.30 -20.70
C ARG A 279 -3.07 3.37 -19.55
N THR A 280 -4.04 2.58 -19.11
CA THR A 280 -3.81 1.39 -18.29
C THR A 280 -3.11 0.33 -19.14
N ILE A 281 -1.91 -0.08 -18.72
CA ILE A 281 -1.09 -1.08 -19.42
C ILE A 281 -1.15 -2.44 -18.75
N GLN A 282 -1.54 -2.49 -17.48
CA GLN A 282 -1.61 -3.71 -16.69
C GLN A 282 -2.61 -3.55 -15.54
N PHE A 283 -3.38 -4.61 -15.30
CA PHE A 283 -4.21 -4.78 -14.13
C PHE A 283 -3.79 -6.06 -13.42
N ASP A 284 -3.27 -5.92 -12.21
CA ASP A 284 -2.87 -7.01 -11.34
C ASP A 284 -3.89 -7.14 -10.22
N VAL A 285 -4.32 -8.37 -9.92
CA VAL A 285 -5.15 -8.68 -8.76
C VAL A 285 -4.51 -9.83 -8.01
N MET A 286 -4.26 -9.61 -6.72
CA MET A 286 -3.89 -10.65 -5.77
C MET A 286 -5.09 -10.91 -4.88
N THR A 287 -5.76 -12.04 -5.07
CA THR A 287 -6.90 -12.44 -4.24
C THR A 287 -6.46 -12.89 -2.85
N GLU A 288 -5.24 -13.41 -2.73
CA GLU A 288 -4.67 -13.82 -1.46
C GLU A 288 -3.16 -13.57 -1.42
N GLY A 289 -2.70 -12.96 -0.34
CA GLY A 289 -1.29 -12.80 -0.05
C GLY A 289 -1.05 -12.39 1.39
N GLN A 290 0.21 -12.11 1.67
CA GLN A 290 0.71 -11.72 2.99
C GLN A 290 1.71 -10.59 2.83
N ALA A 291 1.84 -9.73 3.83
CA ALA A 291 2.82 -8.65 3.79
C ALA A 291 3.47 -8.34 5.14
N ALA A 292 4.69 -7.84 5.07
CA ALA A 292 5.44 -7.32 6.21
C ALA A 292 5.95 -5.91 5.88
N LEU A 293 5.39 -4.91 6.57
CA LEU A 293 5.76 -3.50 6.41
C LEU A 293 6.70 -3.10 7.55
N HIS A 294 7.95 -2.84 7.20
CA HIS A 294 8.98 -2.43 8.14
C HIS A 294 8.86 -0.95 8.47
N MET A 295 9.26 -0.55 9.67
CA MET A 295 9.34 0.86 10.03
C MET A 295 10.30 1.62 9.10
N PRO A 296 10.01 2.90 8.80
CA PRO A 296 10.87 3.71 7.96
C PRO A 296 12.25 3.84 8.58
N VAL A 297 13.28 3.70 7.76
CA VAL A 297 14.67 3.95 8.15
C VAL A 297 15.18 5.23 7.48
N PRO A 298 15.94 6.08 8.20
CA PRO A 298 16.56 7.25 7.59
C PRO A 298 17.35 6.88 6.34
N THR A 299 17.19 7.65 5.28
CA THR A 299 17.87 7.43 4.00
C THR A 299 18.33 8.75 3.42
N SER A 300 19.52 8.78 2.85
CA SER A 300 19.96 9.96 2.10
C SER A 300 19.49 9.88 0.67
N VAL A 301 18.99 10.99 0.16
CA VAL A 301 18.65 11.19 -1.25
C VAL A 301 19.66 12.17 -1.84
N GLN A 302 19.98 12.02 -3.12
CA GLN A 302 20.88 12.96 -3.79
C GLN A 302 20.16 14.29 -4.02
N SER A 303 20.67 15.37 -3.42
CA SER A 303 20.24 16.73 -3.78
C SER A 303 20.61 17.01 -5.23
N ARG A 304 19.66 17.45 -6.06
CA ARG A 304 19.99 17.95 -7.40
C ARG A 304 20.65 19.32 -7.23
N SER A 305 21.81 19.53 -7.85
CA SER A 305 22.38 20.88 -7.98
C SER A 305 21.39 21.72 -8.80
N LYS A 306 21.01 22.88 -8.27
CA LYS A 306 20.20 23.88 -8.98
C LYS A 306 20.81 24.25 -10.33
#